data_AF-A0A9X4AW24-F1
#
_entry.id   AF-A0A9X4AW24-F1
#
_cell.length_a   1.000
_cell.length_b   1.000
_cell.length_c   1.000
_cell.angle_alpha   90.00
_cell.angle_beta   90.00
_cell.angle_gamma   90.00
#
_symmetry.space_group_name_H-M   'P 1'
#
loop_
_entity.id
_entity.type
_entity.pdbx_description
1 polymer ?
#
loop_
_entity_poly.entity_id
_entity_poly.type
_entity_poly.pdbx_seq_one_letter_code
_entity_poly.pdbx_strand_id
1 'polypeptide(L)'
;MNAIRGRARACSGRVALARSQRPPGSIMLIELAMLSRRAILGSGLGFAGSFLLSRTSLAKKTEKEPIPALPLSFAVAEEDSVAVQNETWIAEQIAEATRLFTPIGVTLRKVSARALPQALARLETRADRDALAAHLEAKRINVMIVASLRDVDDPKLFRMGVHWRHRKTPAKHWVIVAASARPSTLAHELGHFFGLGHSDVTDNVMSYSRTGVPPFFDAKQTERIESMARMYLGSKLLEPA
;
A
#
# COMPACT_ATOMS: atom_id res chain seq x y z
N MET A 1 39.82 -43.86 12.16
CA MET A 1 39.00 -43.72 13.38
C MET A 1 39.82 -43.01 14.44
N ASN A 2 39.66 -41.70 14.59
CA ASN A 2 40.32 -40.91 15.64
C ASN A 2 39.32 -39.92 16.22
N ALA A 3 39.06 -40.07 17.52
CA ALA A 3 38.11 -39.29 18.28
C ALA A 3 38.79 -38.04 18.84
N ILE A 4 38.27 -36.85 18.51
CA ILE A 4 38.67 -35.59 19.13
C ILE A 4 37.46 -35.09 19.94
N ARG A 5 37.55 -35.23 21.26
CA ARG A 5 36.65 -34.64 22.25
C ARG A 5 37.06 -33.18 22.49
N GLY A 6 36.24 -32.24 22.05
CA GLY A 6 36.35 -30.81 22.37
C GLY A 6 35.27 -30.38 23.36
N ARG A 7 35.67 -29.92 24.55
CA ARG A 7 34.81 -29.49 25.66
C ARG A 7 34.11 -28.16 25.39
N ALA A 8 32.93 -28.05 26.01
CA ALA A 8 32.07 -26.89 26.15
C ALA A 8 32.76 -25.64 26.73
N ARG A 9 32.31 -24.47 26.28
CA ARG A 9 32.24 -23.24 27.08
C ARG A 9 30.88 -22.58 26.87
N ALA A 10 30.07 -22.62 27.93
CA ALA A 10 28.85 -21.84 28.06
C ALA A 10 29.22 -20.39 28.41
N CYS A 11 28.80 -19.43 27.59
CA CYS A 11 28.75 -18.02 27.97
C CYS A 11 27.32 -17.68 28.38
N SER A 12 27.11 -17.59 29.70
CA SER A 12 25.90 -17.04 30.32
C SER A 12 26.04 -15.52 30.38
N GLY A 13 25.32 -14.82 29.51
CA GLY A 13 25.22 -13.36 29.49
C GLY A 13 23.82 -12.92 29.91
N ARG A 14 23.64 -12.60 31.19
CA ARG A 14 22.47 -11.87 31.71
C ARG A 14 22.46 -10.47 31.12
N VAL A 15 21.41 -10.12 30.37
CA VAL A 15 21.10 -8.72 30.04
C VAL A 15 19.83 -8.33 30.80
N ALA A 16 19.97 -7.26 31.57
CA ALA A 16 18.99 -6.73 32.50
C ALA A 16 17.76 -6.16 31.78
N LEU A 17 16.57 -6.49 32.30
CA LEU A 17 15.31 -5.81 32.00
C LEU A 17 15.37 -4.38 32.55
N ALA A 18 15.49 -3.39 31.68
CA ALA A 18 15.20 -2.00 32.02
C ALA A 18 13.68 -1.76 31.92
N ARG A 19 13.01 -1.73 33.07
CA ARG A 19 11.63 -1.27 33.22
C ARG A 19 11.57 0.24 32.99
N SER A 20 11.03 0.67 31.85
CA SER A 20 10.67 2.08 31.62
C SER A 20 9.35 2.39 32.34
N GLN A 21 9.46 3.10 33.45
CA GLN A 21 8.33 3.69 34.17
C GLN A 21 7.71 4.81 33.32
N ARG A 22 6.41 4.73 33.05
CA ARG A 22 5.62 5.85 32.51
C ARG A 22 5.11 6.69 33.68
N PRO A 23 5.24 8.03 33.65
CA PRO A 23 4.54 8.88 34.61
C PRO A 23 3.03 8.94 34.24
N PRO A 24 2.13 8.90 35.23
CA PRO A 24 0.73 9.24 35.06
C PRO A 24 0.57 10.76 35.21
N GLY A 25 -0.29 11.37 34.39
CA GLY A 25 -0.79 12.71 34.68
C GLY A 25 -0.91 13.59 33.45
N SER A 26 -2.13 13.79 32.98
CA SER A 26 -2.81 15.09 33.07
C SER A 26 -4.11 15.00 32.28
N ILE A 27 -5.18 14.70 33.02
CA ILE A 27 -6.55 14.90 32.58
C ILE A 27 -6.76 16.42 32.63
N MET A 28 -6.70 17.10 31.49
CA MET A 28 -7.15 18.48 31.40
C MET A 28 -8.66 18.45 31.13
N LEU A 29 -9.43 18.55 32.21
CA LEU A 29 -10.81 18.98 32.19
C LEU A 29 -10.87 20.38 31.56
N ILE A 30 -11.46 20.48 30.37
CA ILE A 30 -11.97 21.76 29.88
C ILE A 30 -13.45 21.78 30.21
N GLU A 31 -13.76 22.50 31.28
CA GLU A 31 -15.09 22.87 31.70
C GLU A 31 -15.60 24.06 30.88
N LEU A 32 -16.93 24.09 30.72
CA LEU A 32 -17.79 25.27 30.58
C LEU A 32 -17.61 26.23 29.39
N ALA A 33 -18.56 26.14 28.45
CA ALA A 33 -19.35 27.31 28.06
C ALA A 33 -20.74 26.85 27.56
N MET A 34 -21.66 26.70 28.51
CA MET A 34 -23.09 26.79 28.24
C MET A 34 -23.40 28.25 27.86
N LEU A 35 -23.70 28.52 26.59
CA LEU A 35 -24.49 29.69 26.22
C LEU A 35 -25.90 29.24 25.84
N SER A 36 -26.78 29.40 26.83
CA SER A 36 -28.22 29.43 26.71
C SER A 36 -28.69 30.81 26.22
N ARG A 37 -29.93 30.84 25.72
CA ARG A 37 -30.81 31.98 25.42
C ARG A 37 -30.70 32.54 23.99
N ARG A 38 -31.72 32.27 23.16
CA ARG A 38 -32.98 33.02 23.14
C ARG A 38 -33.96 32.38 22.14
N ALA A 39 -35.14 32.08 22.66
CA ALA A 39 -36.35 31.91 21.88
C ALA A 39 -36.75 33.25 21.26
N ILE A 40 -37.17 33.24 19.99
CA ILE A 40 -38.06 34.25 19.43
C ILE A 40 -39.21 33.47 18.77
N LEU A 41 -40.36 33.49 19.44
CA LEU A 41 -41.65 33.28 18.81
C LEU A 41 -41.89 34.45 17.84
N GLY A 42 -42.18 34.11 16.59
CA GLY A 42 -42.68 35.06 15.59
C GLY A 42 -43.79 34.39 14.80
N SER A 43 -45.02 34.57 15.27
CA SER A 43 -46.24 34.26 14.55
C SER A 43 -46.34 35.16 13.31
N GLY A 44 -46.43 34.56 12.13
CA GLY A 44 -46.62 35.27 10.86
C GLY A 44 -47.48 34.45 9.91
N LEU A 45 -48.78 34.75 9.92
CA LEU A 45 -49.78 34.29 8.96
C LEU A 45 -49.48 34.84 7.55
N GLY A 46 -49.74 34.03 6.53
CA GLY A 46 -50.10 34.51 5.19
C GLY A 46 -49.00 34.49 4.13
N PHE A 47 -49.03 33.48 3.27
CA PHE A 47 -49.36 33.63 1.84
C PHE A 47 -49.35 32.24 1.18
N ALA A 48 -50.55 31.73 0.87
CA ALA A 48 -50.72 30.62 -0.05
C ALA A 48 -50.48 31.14 -1.48
N GLY A 49 -49.22 31.11 -1.92
CA GLY A 49 -48.83 31.37 -3.29
C GLY A 49 -48.25 30.10 -3.91
N SER A 50 -49.03 29.46 -4.77
CA SER A 50 -48.63 28.29 -5.56
C SER A 50 -47.44 28.62 -6.46
N PHE A 51 -46.21 28.42 -5.97
CA PHE A 51 -45.02 28.30 -6.79
C PHE A 51 -44.79 26.82 -7.12
N LEU A 52 -45.48 26.31 -8.14
CA LEU A 52 -45.06 25.10 -8.85
C LEU A 52 -43.87 25.45 -9.75
N LEU A 53 -42.73 25.78 -9.13
CA LEU A 53 -41.45 25.73 -9.82
C LEU A 53 -40.98 24.27 -9.79
N SER A 54 -41.28 23.55 -10.85
CA SER A 54 -40.66 22.26 -11.19
C SER A 54 -39.14 22.42 -11.22
N ARG A 55 -38.51 22.23 -10.06
CA ARG A 55 -37.06 22.05 -9.94
C ARG A 55 -36.72 20.60 -10.22
N THR A 56 -36.99 20.14 -11.43
CA THR A 56 -36.27 19.00 -12.01
C THR A 56 -34.87 19.48 -12.40
N SER A 57 -34.07 19.83 -11.38
CA SER A 57 -32.63 19.79 -11.48
C SER A 57 -32.26 18.31 -11.63
N LEU A 58 -32.36 17.79 -12.86
CA LEU A 58 -31.58 16.64 -13.28
C LEU A 58 -30.14 17.01 -12.97
N ALA A 59 -29.65 16.55 -11.81
CA ALA A 59 -28.25 16.63 -11.46
C ALA A 59 -27.51 15.90 -12.57
N LYS A 60 -27.00 16.67 -13.54
CA LYS A 60 -26.08 16.18 -14.56
C LYS A 60 -24.96 15.57 -13.76
N LYS A 61 -24.92 14.23 -13.69
CA LYS A 61 -23.86 13.49 -13.02
C LYS A 61 -22.60 13.89 -13.78
N THR A 62 -21.87 14.87 -13.25
CA THR A 62 -20.63 15.33 -13.84
C THR A 62 -19.74 14.11 -13.88
N GLU A 63 -19.57 13.54 -15.07
CA GLU A 63 -18.69 12.39 -15.25
C GLU A 63 -17.32 12.82 -14.74
N LYS A 64 -16.83 12.08 -13.74
CA LYS A 64 -15.51 12.38 -13.18
C LYS A 64 -14.51 12.27 -14.33
N GLU A 65 -13.63 13.27 -14.45
CA GLU A 65 -12.55 13.24 -15.43
C GLU A 65 -11.77 11.91 -15.31
N PRO A 66 -11.50 11.22 -16.43
CA PRO A 66 -10.75 9.97 -16.42
C PRO A 66 -9.40 10.15 -15.70
N ILE A 67 -8.96 9.14 -14.94
CA ILE A 67 -7.64 9.16 -14.32
C ILE A 67 -6.62 8.71 -15.39
N PRO A 68 -5.61 9.54 -15.74
CA PRO A 68 -4.54 9.10 -16.62
C PRO A 68 -3.87 7.81 -16.13
N ALA A 69 -3.36 7.00 -17.05
CA ALA A 69 -2.69 5.74 -16.69
C ALA A 69 -1.49 6.00 -15.75
N LEU A 70 -1.39 5.19 -14.70
CA LEU A 70 -0.33 5.31 -13.70
C LEU A 70 0.91 4.52 -14.14
N PRO A 71 2.11 5.09 -14.03
CA PRO A 71 3.32 4.48 -14.57
C PRO A 71 3.94 3.50 -13.59
N LEU A 72 4.06 2.25 -14.03
CA LEU A 72 4.82 1.21 -13.34
C LEU A 72 6.24 1.14 -13.91
N SER A 73 7.23 1.23 -13.03
CA SER A 73 8.64 1.09 -13.34
C SER A 73 9.18 -0.14 -12.64
N PHE A 74 9.67 -1.12 -13.39
CA PHE A 74 10.14 -2.39 -12.84
C PHE A 74 11.67 -2.39 -12.74
N ALA A 75 12.20 -2.87 -11.60
CA ALA A 75 13.59 -3.23 -11.48
C ALA A 75 13.69 -4.69 -11.03
N VAL A 76 14.38 -5.51 -11.82
CA VAL A 76 14.40 -6.96 -11.66
C VAL A 76 15.78 -7.40 -11.23
N ALA A 77 15.88 -8.01 -10.06
CA ALA A 77 17.15 -8.52 -9.56
C ALA A 77 17.70 -9.64 -10.44
N GLU A 78 19.01 -9.79 -10.44
CA GLU A 78 19.71 -10.84 -11.15
C GLU A 78 20.38 -11.81 -10.16
N GLU A 79 20.40 -13.10 -10.47
CA GLU A 79 21.29 -14.08 -9.84
C GLU A 79 22.13 -14.72 -10.94
N ASP A 80 23.45 -14.70 -10.78
CA ASP A 80 24.40 -15.22 -11.78
C ASP A 80 24.19 -14.64 -13.19
N SER A 81 23.92 -13.32 -13.25
CA SER A 81 23.60 -12.55 -14.47
C SER A 81 22.30 -12.98 -15.18
N VAL A 82 21.43 -13.74 -14.50
CA VAL A 82 20.11 -14.12 -14.99
C VAL A 82 19.04 -13.41 -14.15
N ALA A 83 18.11 -12.74 -14.81
CA ALA A 83 16.97 -12.13 -14.13
C ALA A 83 16.19 -13.18 -13.33
N VAL A 84 15.89 -12.87 -12.06
CA VAL A 84 15.17 -13.79 -11.16
C VAL A 84 13.76 -14.14 -11.65
N GLN A 85 13.21 -13.31 -12.53
CA GLN A 85 11.98 -13.55 -13.29
C GLN A 85 12.07 -12.96 -14.69
N ASN A 86 11.33 -13.55 -15.63
CA ASN A 86 11.31 -13.13 -17.03
C ASN A 86 10.15 -12.17 -17.34
N GLU A 87 10.13 -11.64 -18.57
CA GLU A 87 9.12 -10.68 -19.01
C GLU A 87 7.70 -11.27 -19.01
N THR A 88 7.54 -12.56 -19.33
CA THR A 88 6.24 -13.25 -19.29
C THR A 88 5.65 -13.24 -17.89
N TRP A 89 6.46 -13.58 -16.89
CA TRP A 89 6.02 -13.55 -15.49
C TRP A 89 5.64 -12.13 -15.04
N ILE A 90 6.39 -11.10 -15.46
CA ILE A 90 6.06 -9.71 -15.17
C ILE A 90 4.74 -9.31 -15.83
N ALA A 91 4.53 -9.72 -17.08
CA ALA A 91 3.28 -9.47 -17.81
C ALA A 91 2.08 -10.12 -17.12
N GLU A 92 2.22 -11.31 -16.54
CA GLU A 92 1.15 -11.98 -15.77
C GLU A 92 0.76 -11.20 -14.51
N GLN A 93 1.74 -10.68 -13.76
CA GLN A 93 1.48 -9.82 -12.59
C GLN A 93 0.75 -8.54 -13.00
N ILE A 94 1.17 -7.90 -14.10
CA ILE A 94 0.53 -6.69 -14.63
C ILE A 94 -0.88 -7.00 -15.12
N ALA A 95 -1.08 -8.12 -15.80
CA ALA A 95 -2.39 -8.51 -16.33
C ALA A 95 -3.40 -8.70 -15.20
N GLU A 96 -3.02 -9.40 -14.12
CA GLU A 96 -3.91 -9.59 -12.97
C GLU A 96 -4.18 -8.28 -12.21
N ALA A 97 -3.17 -7.43 -12.03
CA ALA A 97 -3.39 -6.10 -11.47
C ALA A 97 -4.31 -5.26 -12.37
N THR A 98 -4.11 -5.26 -13.69
CA THR A 98 -4.94 -4.52 -14.64
C THR A 98 -6.39 -5.00 -14.61
N ARG A 99 -6.62 -6.32 -14.52
CA ARG A 99 -7.96 -6.93 -14.40
C ARG A 99 -8.72 -6.40 -13.18
N LEU A 100 -8.01 -6.15 -12.08
CA LEU A 100 -8.59 -5.68 -10.82
C LEU A 100 -8.78 -4.15 -10.76
N PHE A 101 -7.83 -3.38 -11.30
CA PHE A 101 -7.83 -1.91 -11.20
C PHE A 101 -8.62 -1.23 -12.34
N THR A 102 -8.73 -1.84 -13.52
CA THR A 102 -9.44 -1.22 -14.65
C THR A 102 -10.93 -0.98 -14.38
N PRO A 103 -11.70 -1.95 -13.82
CA PRO A 103 -13.13 -1.74 -13.53
C PRO A 103 -13.41 -0.60 -12.53
N ILE A 104 -12.41 -0.21 -11.74
CA ILE A 104 -12.49 0.90 -10.78
C ILE A 104 -11.89 2.21 -11.31
N GLY A 105 -11.68 2.29 -12.63
CA GLY A 105 -11.24 3.52 -13.30
C GLY A 105 -9.76 3.87 -13.15
N VAL A 106 -8.93 2.92 -12.70
CA VAL A 106 -7.47 3.09 -12.62
C VAL A 106 -6.78 2.18 -13.64
N THR A 107 -6.09 2.79 -14.59
CA THR A 107 -5.26 2.06 -15.57
C THR A 107 -3.81 2.05 -15.12
N LEU A 108 -3.15 0.91 -15.25
CA LEU A 108 -1.73 0.73 -14.96
C LEU A 108 -0.98 0.51 -16.28
N ARG A 109 0.20 1.12 -16.43
CA ARG A 109 1.03 0.94 -17.63
C ARG A 109 2.49 0.78 -17.21
N LYS A 110 3.12 -0.31 -17.65
CA LYS A 110 4.56 -0.46 -17.57
C LYS A 110 5.23 0.54 -18.51
N VAL A 111 6.12 1.37 -17.97
CA VAL A 111 6.86 2.40 -18.74
C VAL A 111 8.35 2.09 -18.85
N SER A 112 8.89 1.29 -17.94
CA SER A 112 10.31 0.90 -17.94
C SER A 112 10.53 -0.43 -17.24
N ALA A 113 11.62 -1.10 -17.60
CA ALA A 113 12.20 -2.23 -16.89
C ALA A 113 13.73 -2.07 -16.89
N ARG A 114 14.38 -2.39 -15.77
CA ARG A 114 15.84 -2.37 -15.62
C ARG A 114 16.34 -3.51 -14.76
N ALA A 115 17.62 -3.83 -14.88
CA ALA A 115 18.30 -4.76 -13.98
C ALA A 115 18.50 -4.14 -12.59
N LEU A 116 18.49 -4.98 -11.58
CA LEU A 116 18.78 -4.65 -10.20
C LEU A 116 19.94 -5.55 -9.72
N PRO A 117 20.96 -5.02 -9.01
CA PRO A 117 22.17 -5.79 -8.70
C PRO A 117 21.90 -7.08 -7.92
N GLN A 118 22.73 -8.11 -8.15
CA GLN A 118 22.63 -9.40 -7.44
C GLN A 118 22.68 -9.28 -5.91
N ALA A 119 23.41 -8.29 -5.38
CA ALA A 119 23.46 -8.01 -3.94
C ALA A 119 22.09 -7.68 -3.32
N LEU A 120 21.09 -7.35 -4.16
CA LEU A 120 19.73 -7.00 -3.75
C LEU A 120 18.70 -8.05 -4.22
N ALA A 121 19.14 -9.22 -4.72
CA ALA A 121 18.25 -10.31 -5.11
C ALA A 121 17.61 -11.01 -3.90
N ARG A 122 18.28 -11.04 -2.75
CA ARG A 122 17.81 -11.71 -1.54
C ARG A 122 17.76 -10.71 -0.39
N LEU A 123 16.56 -10.34 0.02
CA LEU A 123 16.36 -9.33 1.07
C LEU A 123 16.07 -10.03 2.39
N GLU A 124 17.01 -9.96 3.32
CA GLU A 124 16.97 -10.63 4.62
C GLU A 124 16.60 -9.67 5.76
N THR A 125 16.92 -8.39 5.61
CA THR A 125 16.81 -7.39 6.67
C THR A 125 16.03 -6.14 6.24
N ARG A 126 15.67 -5.30 7.23
CA ARG A 126 15.10 -3.97 6.96
C ARG A 126 16.08 -3.08 6.19
N ALA A 127 17.38 -3.24 6.41
CA ALA A 127 18.40 -2.46 5.73
C ALA A 127 18.48 -2.83 4.24
N ASP A 128 18.33 -4.12 3.90
CA ASP A 128 18.31 -4.58 2.50
C ASP A 128 17.11 -3.99 1.76
N ARG A 129 15.94 -3.97 2.42
CA ARG A 129 14.76 -3.28 1.87
C ARG A 129 15.06 -1.80 1.67
N ASP A 130 15.53 -1.09 2.69
CA ASP A 130 15.87 0.34 2.60
C ASP A 130 16.89 0.64 1.49
N ALA A 131 17.85 -0.26 1.21
CA ALA A 131 18.87 -0.10 0.17
C ALA A 131 18.29 0.00 -1.25
N LEU A 132 17.11 -0.59 -1.50
CA LEU A 132 16.39 -0.45 -2.78
C LEU A 132 16.05 1.01 -3.11
N ALA A 133 16.03 1.91 -2.12
CA ALA A 133 15.74 3.32 -2.34
C ALA A 133 16.73 4.02 -3.29
N ALA A 134 17.95 3.50 -3.42
CA ALA A 134 18.96 4.00 -4.37
C ALA A 134 18.59 3.70 -5.84
N HIS A 135 17.67 2.78 -6.08
CA HIS A 135 17.26 2.34 -7.41
C HIS A 135 15.89 2.87 -7.82
N LEU A 136 15.32 3.84 -7.10
CA LEU A 136 14.00 4.41 -7.44
C LEU A 136 14.09 5.38 -8.63
N GLU A 137 13.17 5.24 -9.57
CA GLU A 137 12.89 6.27 -10.57
C GLU A 137 11.90 7.29 -10.00
N ALA A 138 12.21 8.58 -10.16
CA ALA A 138 11.35 9.66 -9.69
C ALA A 138 10.01 9.65 -10.43
N LYS A 139 8.93 9.97 -9.72
CA LYS A 139 7.57 10.10 -10.25
C LYS A 139 7.00 8.85 -10.94
N ARG A 140 7.48 7.68 -10.53
CA ARG A 140 7.01 6.36 -10.96
C ARG A 140 6.56 5.53 -9.77
N ILE A 141 5.61 4.63 -9.98
CA ILE A 141 5.36 3.53 -9.03
C ILE A 141 6.46 2.50 -9.26
N ASN A 142 7.43 2.47 -8.35
CA ASN A 142 8.57 1.56 -8.46
C ASN A 142 8.18 0.18 -7.93
N VAL A 143 8.44 -0.85 -8.73
CA VAL A 143 8.20 -2.26 -8.41
C VAL A 143 9.53 -3.01 -8.50
N MET A 144 10.00 -3.51 -7.37
CA MET A 144 11.26 -4.24 -7.25
C MET A 144 10.99 -5.74 -7.23
N ILE A 145 11.48 -6.47 -8.23
CA ILE A 145 11.34 -7.93 -8.31
C ILE A 145 12.61 -8.58 -7.77
N VAL A 146 12.47 -9.44 -6.75
CA VAL A 146 13.60 -10.05 -6.03
C VAL A 146 13.46 -11.57 -5.96
N ALA A 147 14.57 -12.31 -5.81
CA ALA A 147 14.53 -13.77 -5.66
C ALA A 147 13.84 -14.19 -4.37
N SER A 148 14.20 -13.56 -3.23
CA SER A 148 13.62 -13.87 -1.93
C SER A 148 13.42 -12.63 -1.06
N LEU A 149 12.35 -12.68 -0.25
CA LEU A 149 11.98 -11.61 0.65
C LEU A 149 11.67 -12.21 2.04
N ARG A 150 12.63 -12.13 2.95
CA ARG A 150 12.47 -12.49 4.37
C ARG A 150 11.44 -11.59 5.03
N ASP A 151 10.63 -12.14 5.92
CA ASP A 151 9.85 -11.30 6.83
C ASP A 151 10.77 -10.70 7.91
N VAL A 152 10.80 -9.37 7.98
CA VAL A 152 11.65 -8.63 8.92
C VAL A 152 11.07 -8.57 10.33
N ASP A 153 9.81 -8.96 10.51
CA ASP A 153 9.13 -9.05 11.81
C ASP A 153 9.12 -10.50 12.35
N ASP A 154 9.09 -11.50 11.46
CA ASP A 154 9.32 -12.90 11.79
C ASP A 154 10.32 -13.56 10.81
N PRO A 155 11.62 -13.56 11.12
CA PRO A 155 12.65 -14.10 10.21
C PRO A 155 12.52 -15.59 9.86
N LYS A 156 11.62 -16.34 10.50
CA LYS A 156 11.34 -17.73 10.10
C LYS A 156 10.49 -17.81 8.83
N LEU A 157 9.84 -16.72 8.45
CA LEU A 157 8.91 -16.65 7.34
C LEU A 157 9.49 -15.91 6.15
N PHE A 158 8.91 -16.17 4.98
CA PHE A 158 9.15 -15.42 3.75
C PHE A 158 7.84 -14.76 3.31
N ARG A 159 7.95 -13.56 2.75
CA ARG A 159 6.84 -12.81 2.16
C ARG A 159 6.90 -12.94 0.64
N MET A 160 5.73 -12.88 0.01
CA MET A 160 5.62 -12.81 -1.46
C MET A 160 5.66 -11.37 -1.96
N GLY A 161 5.28 -10.39 -1.15
CA GLY A 161 5.33 -8.99 -1.49
C GLY A 161 5.33 -8.11 -0.24
N VAL A 162 5.67 -6.83 -0.43
CA VAL A 162 5.47 -5.77 0.56
C VAL A 162 5.43 -4.39 -0.11
N HIS A 163 4.51 -3.54 0.32
CA HIS A 163 4.64 -2.08 0.19
C HIS A 163 5.57 -1.56 1.26
N TRP A 164 6.73 -1.05 0.84
CA TRP A 164 7.75 -0.56 1.76
C TRP A 164 7.83 0.97 1.73
N ARG A 165 7.93 1.57 2.92
CA ARG A 165 8.20 3.00 3.11
C ARG A 165 9.58 3.17 3.73
N HIS A 166 10.43 4.00 3.13
CA HIS A 166 11.75 4.26 3.66
C HIS A 166 11.66 4.95 5.03
N ARG A 167 12.29 4.38 6.07
CA ARG A 167 12.09 4.81 7.46
C ARG A 167 12.49 6.27 7.72
N LYS A 168 13.58 6.74 7.11
CA LYS A 168 14.07 8.12 7.30
C LYS A 168 13.39 9.14 6.39
N THR A 169 12.78 8.67 5.31
CA THR A 169 12.17 9.53 4.27
C THR A 169 10.89 8.89 3.76
N PRO A 170 9.80 8.88 4.57
CA PRO A 170 8.60 8.09 4.28
C PRO A 170 7.88 8.42 2.97
N ALA A 171 8.16 9.60 2.39
CA ALA A 171 7.71 9.97 1.05
C ALA A 171 8.32 9.09 -0.06
N LYS A 172 9.47 8.44 0.20
CA LYS A 172 10.03 7.39 -0.66
C LYS A 172 9.40 6.06 -0.27
N HIS A 173 8.59 5.52 -1.16
CA HIS A 173 7.97 4.22 -0.98
C HIS A 173 7.79 3.51 -2.31
N TRP A 174 7.80 2.18 -2.27
CA TRP A 174 7.79 1.32 -3.45
C TRP A 174 7.16 -0.02 -3.11
N VAL A 175 6.93 -0.82 -4.14
CA VAL A 175 6.45 -2.19 -4.02
C VAL A 175 7.63 -3.14 -4.22
N ILE A 176 7.70 -4.20 -3.42
CA ILE A 176 8.62 -5.31 -3.61
C ILE A 176 7.79 -6.56 -3.87
N VAL A 177 8.15 -7.36 -4.86
CA VAL A 177 7.51 -8.64 -5.19
C VAL A 177 8.60 -9.71 -5.30
N ALA A 178 8.44 -10.81 -4.57
CA ALA A 178 9.36 -11.93 -4.63
C ALA A 178 9.04 -12.86 -5.81
N ALA A 179 10.04 -13.59 -6.30
CA ALA A 179 9.88 -14.54 -7.41
C ALA A 179 8.86 -15.65 -7.11
N SER A 180 8.60 -15.96 -5.83
CA SER A 180 7.57 -16.91 -5.39
C SER A 180 6.15 -16.34 -5.36
N ALA A 181 5.95 -15.08 -5.77
CA ALA A 181 4.68 -14.40 -5.69
C ALA A 181 3.60 -15.01 -6.59
N ARG A 182 2.39 -15.11 -6.05
CA ARG A 182 1.18 -15.46 -6.82
C ARG A 182 0.77 -14.30 -7.73
N PRO A 183 -0.01 -14.54 -8.80
CA PRO A 183 -0.41 -13.49 -9.75
C PRO A 183 -1.06 -12.24 -9.13
N SER A 184 -1.83 -12.40 -8.04
CA SER A 184 -2.51 -11.28 -7.38
C SER A 184 -1.66 -10.51 -6.36
N THR A 185 -0.40 -10.90 -6.16
CA THR A 185 0.48 -10.27 -5.16
C THR A 185 0.77 -8.82 -5.53
N LEU A 186 1.11 -8.52 -6.78
CA LEU A 186 1.32 -7.13 -7.21
C LEU A 186 0.08 -6.26 -6.94
N ALA A 187 -1.12 -6.78 -7.22
CA ALA A 187 -2.36 -6.05 -6.97
C ALA A 187 -2.59 -5.77 -5.46
N HIS A 188 -2.26 -6.72 -4.59
CA HIS A 188 -2.31 -6.56 -3.15
C HIS A 188 -1.36 -5.44 -2.68
N GLU A 189 -0.11 -5.46 -3.13
CA GLU A 189 0.87 -4.45 -2.72
C GLU A 189 0.56 -3.07 -3.30
N LEU A 190 -0.03 -3.00 -4.49
CA LEU A 190 -0.56 -1.75 -5.03
C LEU A 190 -1.74 -1.24 -4.19
N GLY A 191 -2.59 -2.11 -3.66
CA GLY A 191 -3.60 -1.73 -2.68
C GLY A 191 -2.99 -1.02 -1.47
N HIS A 192 -1.92 -1.57 -0.89
CA HIS A 192 -1.17 -0.88 0.18
C HIS A 192 -0.52 0.43 -0.28
N PHE A 193 -0.01 0.49 -1.51
CA PHE A 193 0.52 1.72 -2.10
C PHE A 193 -0.54 2.84 -2.17
N PHE A 194 -1.80 2.48 -2.46
CA PHE A 194 -2.96 3.38 -2.40
C PHE A 194 -3.57 3.52 -1.00
N GLY A 195 -2.86 3.05 0.04
CA GLY A 195 -3.22 3.28 1.44
C GLY A 195 -4.34 2.40 1.95
N LEU A 196 -4.58 1.23 1.34
CA LEU A 196 -5.45 0.21 1.91
C LEU A 196 -4.73 -0.56 3.03
N GLY A 197 -5.49 -0.95 4.05
CA GLY A 197 -5.06 -1.95 5.04
C GLY A 197 -5.44 -3.37 4.61
N HIS A 198 -5.02 -4.37 5.38
CA HIS A 198 -5.52 -5.73 5.20
C HIS A 198 -7.03 -5.80 5.50
N SER A 199 -7.70 -6.75 4.86
CA SER A 199 -9.11 -7.07 5.06
C SER A 199 -9.25 -8.50 5.60
N ASP A 200 -10.24 -8.72 6.47
CA ASP A 200 -10.66 -10.06 6.92
C ASP A 200 -11.68 -10.71 5.97
N VAL A 201 -12.24 -9.94 5.03
CA VAL A 201 -13.21 -10.42 4.04
C VAL A 201 -12.53 -11.41 3.09
N THR A 202 -13.00 -12.66 3.11
CA THR A 202 -12.50 -13.72 2.22
C THR A 202 -12.60 -13.30 0.75
N ASP A 203 -11.58 -13.66 -0.04
CA ASP A 203 -11.42 -13.32 -1.46
C ASP A 203 -11.27 -11.83 -1.78
N ASN A 204 -11.31 -10.94 -0.78
CA ASN A 204 -10.87 -9.56 -0.97
C ASN A 204 -9.37 -9.54 -1.34
N VAL A 205 -8.96 -8.71 -2.30
CA VAL A 205 -7.56 -8.56 -2.71
C VAL A 205 -6.66 -8.31 -1.50
N MET A 206 -7.12 -7.53 -0.51
CA MET A 206 -6.39 -7.18 0.71
C MET A 206 -6.45 -8.25 1.82
N SER A 207 -7.09 -9.39 1.59
CA SER A 207 -7.16 -10.52 2.54
C SER A 207 -6.12 -11.59 2.22
N TYR A 208 -5.74 -12.38 3.25
CA TYR A 208 -4.97 -13.62 3.07
C TYR A 208 -5.86 -14.85 2.85
N SER A 209 -7.16 -14.75 3.12
CA SER A 209 -8.11 -15.86 2.97
C SER A 209 -8.61 -15.97 1.53
N ARG A 210 -8.61 -17.19 0.98
CA ARG A 210 -9.01 -17.47 -0.41
C ARG A 210 -9.85 -18.74 -0.49
N THR A 211 -10.98 -18.68 -1.19
CA THR A 211 -11.78 -19.85 -1.59
C THR A 211 -11.43 -20.34 -2.99
N GLY A 212 -10.75 -19.51 -3.79
CA GLY A 212 -10.39 -19.80 -5.18
C GLY A 212 -11.21 -19.05 -6.22
N VAL A 213 -12.24 -18.29 -5.81
CA VAL A 213 -12.94 -17.37 -6.71
C VAL A 213 -12.05 -16.15 -7.04
N PRO A 214 -12.33 -15.43 -8.14
CA PRO A 214 -11.57 -14.25 -8.51
C PRO A 214 -11.59 -13.19 -7.39
N PRO A 215 -10.42 -12.62 -7.01
CA PRO A 215 -10.38 -11.64 -5.95
C PRO A 215 -11.02 -10.31 -6.38
N PHE A 216 -11.41 -9.50 -5.40
CA PHE A 216 -12.10 -8.22 -5.62
C PHE A 216 -11.67 -7.10 -4.64
N PHE A 217 -11.93 -5.85 -5.01
CA PHE A 217 -11.93 -4.70 -4.10
C PHE A 217 -13.38 -4.34 -3.73
N ASP A 218 -13.61 -3.97 -2.48
CA ASP A 218 -14.92 -3.44 -2.07
C ASP A 218 -15.09 -1.96 -2.48
N ALA A 219 -16.29 -1.42 -2.29
CA ALA A 219 -16.61 -0.05 -2.68
C ALA A 219 -15.76 1.00 -1.95
N LYS A 220 -15.48 0.81 -0.65
CA LYS A 220 -14.67 1.77 0.13
C LYS A 220 -13.21 1.74 -0.32
N GLN A 221 -12.69 0.55 -0.60
CA GLN A 221 -11.36 0.37 -1.18
C GLN A 221 -11.27 1.03 -2.56
N THR A 222 -12.29 0.87 -3.40
CA THR A 222 -12.39 1.51 -4.71
C THR A 222 -12.31 3.04 -4.60
N GLU A 223 -13.16 3.65 -3.76
CA GLU A 223 -13.15 5.10 -3.53
C GLU A 223 -11.79 5.60 -3.02
N ARG A 224 -11.15 4.84 -2.13
CA ARG A 224 -9.84 5.16 -1.58
C ARG A 224 -8.75 5.10 -2.65
N ILE A 225 -8.75 4.08 -3.49
CA ILE A 225 -7.80 3.93 -4.61
C ILE A 225 -7.95 5.10 -5.58
N GLU A 226 -9.18 5.40 -6.02
CA GLU A 226 -9.43 6.54 -6.94
C GLU A 226 -8.92 7.86 -6.36
N SER A 227 -9.24 8.13 -5.08
CA SER A 227 -8.83 9.35 -4.38
C SER A 227 -7.30 9.49 -4.33
N MET A 228 -6.60 8.41 -3.98
CA MET A 228 -5.14 8.41 -3.90
C MET A 228 -4.47 8.51 -5.27
N ALA A 229 -5.00 7.84 -6.30
CA ALA A 229 -4.51 7.95 -7.67
C ALA A 229 -4.59 9.41 -8.17
N ARG A 230 -5.74 10.08 -7.95
CA ARG A 230 -5.91 11.50 -8.29
C ARG A 230 -4.96 12.39 -7.49
N MET A 231 -4.78 12.11 -6.20
CA MET A 231 -3.86 12.86 -5.35
C MET A 231 -2.42 12.76 -5.88
N TYR A 232 -1.94 11.57 -6.22
CA TYR A 232 -0.57 11.40 -6.72
C TYR A 232 -0.33 12.18 -8.03
N LEU A 233 -1.30 12.18 -8.95
CA LEU A 233 -1.19 12.93 -10.20
C LEU A 233 -1.34 14.44 -9.99
N GLY A 234 -2.34 14.88 -9.22
CA GLY A 234 -2.59 16.30 -8.95
C GLY A 234 -1.46 16.98 -8.18
N SER A 235 -0.79 16.24 -7.29
CA SER A 235 0.40 16.70 -6.56
C SER A 235 1.72 16.51 -7.33
N LYS A 236 1.68 15.95 -8.54
CA LYS A 236 2.85 15.63 -9.38
C LYS A 236 3.87 14.70 -8.70
N LEU A 237 3.40 13.90 -7.74
CA LEU A 237 4.17 12.81 -7.14
C LEU A 237 4.32 11.64 -8.11
N LEU A 238 3.38 11.50 -9.07
CA LEU A 238 3.50 10.64 -10.24
C LEU A 238 3.28 11.48 -11.50
N GLU A 239 3.97 11.11 -12.57
CA GLU A 239 3.62 11.56 -13.93
C GLU A 239 2.68 10.54 -14.58
N PRO A 240 1.80 10.95 -15.51
CA PRO A 240 1.11 9.99 -16.35
C PRO A 240 2.08 9.08 -17.11
N ALA A 241 1.60 7.88 -17.44
CA ALA A 241 2.33 6.88 -18.23
C ALA A 241 2.24 7.10 -19.74
#